data_AF-A0AA36F5Y6-F1
#
_entry.id   AF-A0AA36F5Y6-F1
#
_cell.length_a   1.000
_cell.length_b   1.000
_cell.length_c   1.000
_cell.angle_alpha   90.00
_cell.angle_beta   90.00
_cell.angle_gamma   90.00
#
_symmetry.space_group_name_H-M   'P 1'
#
loop_
_entity.id
_entity.type
_entity.pdbx_description
1 polymer ?
#
loop_
_entity_poly.entity_id
_entity_poly.type
_entity_poly.pdbx_seq_one_letter_code
_entity_poly.pdbx_strand_id
1 'polypeptide(L)'
;MNYIYEVQKQNAKGSKTYWECEIKPCKAQVHTITHDEDYNRIKHIGEHHHSLCALKSKVRNLKVNLKAQATASQESSHSLIATACEKLDENEMAHMPSTVTSTSLTKQLHLHMHTVKTNSLEDEAEQPE
;
A
#
# COMPACT_ATOMS: atom_id res chain seq x y z
N MET A 1 0.88 -16.85 -3.02
CA MET A 1 2.04 -15.93 -3.10
C MET A 1 1.68 -14.80 -4.04
N ASN A 2 1.69 -13.54 -3.56
CA ASN A 2 1.15 -12.40 -4.31
C ASN A 2 2.32 -11.56 -4.87
N TYR A 3 2.79 -11.92 -6.06
CA TYR A 3 3.71 -11.09 -6.84
C TYR A 3 2.93 -10.06 -7.63
N ILE A 4 3.58 -8.93 -7.93
CA ILE A 4 2.97 -7.87 -8.72
C ILE A 4 3.49 -7.94 -10.16
N TYR A 5 2.56 -7.84 -11.10
CA TYR A 5 2.83 -7.93 -12.53
C TYR A 5 2.30 -6.68 -13.24
N GLU A 6 2.98 -6.31 -14.32
CA GLU A 6 2.57 -5.25 -15.24
C GLU A 6 2.02 -5.87 -16.53
N VAL A 7 1.00 -5.24 -17.11
CA VAL A 7 0.49 -5.66 -18.43
C VAL A 7 1.57 -5.38 -19.46
N GLN A 8 2.04 -6.42 -20.14
CA GLN A 8 2.97 -6.29 -21.24
C GLN A 8 2.23 -6.11 -22.56
N LYS A 9 1.24 -6.97 -22.81
CA LYS A 9 0.44 -6.95 -24.04
C LYS A 9 -0.88 -7.67 -23.85
N GLN A 10 -1.82 -7.36 -24.72
CA GLN A 10 -3.10 -8.07 -24.87
C GLN A 10 -3.18 -8.64 -26.28
N ASN A 11 -3.84 -9.79 -26.44
CA ASN A 11 -4.10 -10.31 -27.78
C ASN A 11 -5.13 -9.43 -28.52
N ALA A 12 -5.16 -9.53 -29.85
CA ALA A 12 -6.08 -8.74 -30.69
C ALA A 12 -7.57 -8.92 -30.34
N LYS A 13 -7.94 -10.06 -29.74
CA LYS A 13 -9.31 -10.35 -29.31
C LYS A 13 -9.64 -9.88 -27.89
N GLY A 14 -8.68 -9.29 -27.17
CA GLY A 14 -8.85 -8.89 -25.76
C GLY A 14 -8.92 -10.04 -24.74
N SER A 15 -9.19 -11.27 -25.19
CA SER A 15 -9.43 -12.42 -24.32
C SER A 15 -8.22 -12.94 -23.57
N LYS A 16 -6.98 -12.63 -23.98
CA LYS A 16 -5.76 -13.07 -23.28
C LYS A 16 -4.85 -11.88 -23.01
N THR A 17 -4.46 -11.75 -21.74
CA THR A 17 -3.54 -10.72 -21.27
C THR A 17 -2.25 -11.37 -20.80
N TYR A 18 -1.14 -10.77 -21.22
CA TYR A 18 0.22 -11.21 -20.91
C TYR A 18 0.82 -10.24 -19.91
N TRP A 19 1.33 -10.79 -18.81
CA TRP A 19 1.82 -10.05 -17.67
C TRP A 19 3.27 -10.40 -17.41
N GLU A 20 4.10 -9.41 -17.14
CA GLU A 20 5.48 -9.60 -16.71
C GLU A 20 5.65 -9.12 -15.27
N CYS A 21 6.54 -9.75 -14.50
CA CYS A 21 6.84 -9.25 -13.17
C CYS A 21 7.39 -7.82 -13.25
N GLU A 22 6.93 -6.93 -12.38
CA GLU A 22 7.35 -5.52 -12.38
C GLU A 22 8.85 -5.33 -12.11
N ILE A 23 9.47 -6.30 -11.45
CA ILE A 23 10.89 -6.26 -11.10
C ILE A 23 11.69 -6.66 -12.34
N LYS A 24 12.31 -5.68 -13.01
CA LYS A 24 12.94 -5.85 -14.34
C LYS A 24 14.06 -6.91 -14.47
N PRO A 25 14.85 -7.29 -13.44
CA PRO A 25 15.71 -8.47 -13.56
C PRO A 25 14.91 -9.79 -13.53
N CYS A 26 13.69 -9.79 -13.00
CA CYS A 26 12.82 -10.96 -12.99
C CYS A 26 12.21 -11.21 -14.38
N LYS A 27 12.25 -12.47 -14.80
CA LYS A 27 11.68 -12.92 -16.09
C LYS A 27 10.39 -13.73 -15.92
N ALA A 28 9.85 -13.78 -14.69
CA ALA A 28 8.60 -14.46 -14.43
C ALA A 28 7.43 -13.75 -15.15
N GLN A 29 6.59 -14.54 -15.81
CA GLN A 29 5.44 -14.07 -16.58
C GLN A 29 4.20 -14.88 -16.23
N VAL A 30 3.05 -14.23 -16.38
CA VAL A 30 1.74 -14.85 -16.19
C VAL A 30 0.88 -14.54 -17.40
N HIS A 31 0.05 -15.50 -17.81
CA HIS A 31 -1.02 -15.26 -18.78
C HIS A 31 -2.37 -15.44 -18.10
N THR A 32 -3.27 -14.49 -18.32
CA THR A 32 -4.67 -14.60 -17.89
C THR A 32 -5.61 -14.57 -19.09
N ILE A 33 -6.79 -15.15 -18.94
CA ILE A 33 -7.92 -14.97 -19.85
C ILE A 33 -9.00 -14.28 -19.04
N THR A 34 -9.63 -13.29 -19.66
CA THR A 34 -10.82 -12.66 -19.12
C THR A 34 -12.04 -13.40 -19.64
N HIS A 35 -12.84 -13.96 -18.74
CA HIS A 35 -14.11 -14.60 -19.04
C HIS A 35 -15.13 -14.09 -18.03
N ASP A 36 -16.24 -13.50 -18.50
CA ASP A 36 -17.30 -12.94 -17.66
C ASP A 36 -16.79 -12.07 -16.49
N GLU A 37 -15.91 -11.11 -16.80
CA GLU A 37 -15.29 -10.18 -15.83
C GLU A 37 -14.27 -10.81 -14.85
N ASP A 38 -14.15 -12.14 -14.82
CA ASP A 38 -13.16 -12.85 -14.01
C ASP A 38 -11.83 -13.09 -14.76
N TYR A 39 -10.73 -12.88 -14.05
CA TYR A 39 -9.37 -13.16 -14.54
C TYR A 39 -8.93 -14.56 -14.16
N ASN A 40 -9.00 -15.48 -15.12
CA ASN A 40 -8.53 -16.85 -14.94
C ASN A 40 -7.05 -16.98 -15.34
N ARG A 41 -6.19 -17.35 -14.38
CA ARG A 41 -4.76 -17.63 -14.64
C ARG A 41 -4.62 -18.94 -15.40
N ILE A 42 -4.00 -18.92 -16.59
CA ILE A 42 -3.83 -20.13 -17.42
C ILE A 42 -2.40 -20.64 -17.40
N LYS A 43 -1.42 -19.73 -17.33
CA LYS A 43 -0.03 -20.12 -17.45
C LYS A 43 0.86 -19.26 -16.57
N HIS A 44 1.79 -19.93 -15.90
CA HIS A 44 2.93 -19.34 -15.23
C HIS A 44 4.19 -19.73 -16.02
N ILE A 45 5.10 -18.78 -16.24
CA ILE A 45 6.35 -18.98 -16.97
C ILE A 45 7.49 -18.40 -16.16
N GLY A 46 8.52 -19.20 -15.91
CA GLY A 46 9.69 -18.80 -15.12
C GLY A 46 9.45 -18.82 -13.62
N GLU A 47 10.51 -18.58 -12.86
CA GLU A 47 10.50 -18.53 -11.40
C GLU A 47 10.92 -17.15 -10.90
N HIS A 48 10.35 -16.75 -9.77
CA HIS A 48 10.70 -15.49 -9.12
C HIS A 48 11.98 -15.66 -8.31
N HIS A 49 13.06 -15.03 -8.76
CA HIS A 49 14.36 -15.00 -8.08
C HIS A 49 14.52 -13.71 -7.26
N HIS A 50 13.48 -13.36 -6.50
CA HIS A 50 13.48 -12.21 -5.62
C HIS A 50 12.47 -12.41 -4.50
N SER A 51 12.70 -11.74 -3.38
CA SER A 51 11.76 -11.77 -2.26
C SER A 51 10.43 -11.12 -2.63
N LEU A 52 9.39 -11.60 -1.97
CA LEU A 52 8.08 -10.94 -1.95
C LEU A 52 8.19 -9.69 -1.10
N CYS A 53 7.76 -8.55 -1.64
CA CYS A 53 7.53 -7.36 -0.84
C CYS A 53 6.03 -7.27 -0.51
N ALA A 54 5.62 -7.95 0.56
CA ALA A 54 4.23 -7.96 1.03
C ALA A 54 3.71 -6.52 1.30
N LEU A 55 4.60 -5.65 1.80
CA LEU A 55 4.31 -4.24 2.08
C LEU A 55 3.91 -3.47 0.82
N LYS A 56 4.61 -3.65 -0.30
CA LYS A 56 4.25 -3.02 -1.58
C LYS A 56 2.85 -3.42 -2.07
N SER A 57 2.47 -4.68 -1.87
CA SER A 57 1.14 -5.17 -2.28
C SER A 57 0.04 -4.53 -1.42
N LYS A 58 0.24 -4.46 -0.10
CA LYS A 58 -0.68 -3.79 0.83
C LYS A 58 -0.86 -2.31 0.49
N VAL A 59 0.25 -1.59 0.28
CA VAL A 59 0.24 -0.16 -0.04
C VAL A 59 -0.48 0.11 -1.37
N ARG A 60 -0.31 -0.74 -2.39
CA ARG A 60 -1.06 -0.61 -3.65
C ARG A 60 -2.55 -0.82 -3.46
N ASN A 61 -2.96 -1.83 -2.68
CA ASN A 61 -4.37 -2.04 -2.36
C ASN A 61 -4.97 -0.84 -1.62
N LEU A 62 -4.24 -0.28 -0.64
CA LEU A 62 -4.68 0.94 0.04
C LEU A 62 -4.88 2.09 -0.94
N LYS A 63 -3.95 2.29 -1.88
CA LYS A 63 -4.05 3.33 -2.91
C LYS A 63 -5.27 3.14 -3.82
N VAL A 64 -5.55 1.90 -4.24
CA VAL A 64 -6.75 1.60 -5.06
C VAL A 64 -8.02 1.90 -4.28
N ASN A 65 -8.08 1.49 -3.01
CA ASN A 65 -9.22 1.76 -2.13
C ASN A 65 -9.41 3.26 -1.89
N LEU A 66 -8.33 4.01 -1.65
CA LEU A 66 -8.36 5.47 -1.51
C LEU A 66 -8.94 6.15 -2.75
N LYS A 67 -8.53 5.71 -3.95
CA LYS A 67 -9.09 6.25 -5.20
C LYS A 67 -10.57 5.92 -5.36
N ALA A 68 -10.97 4.70 -5.02
CA ALA A 68 -12.36 4.29 -5.07
C ALA A 68 -13.22 5.13 -4.11
N GLN A 69 -12.75 5.34 -2.88
CA GLN A 69 -13.42 6.18 -1.86
C GLN A 69 -13.48 7.64 -2.30
N ALA A 70 -12.38 8.21 -2.81
CA ALA A 70 -12.36 9.58 -3.30
C ALA A 70 -13.31 9.80 -4.49
N THR A 71 -13.62 8.75 -5.26
CA THR A 71 -14.59 8.83 -6.36
C THR A 71 -16.03 8.63 -5.86
N ALA A 72 -16.21 7.85 -4.80
CA ALA A 72 -17.53 7.49 -4.26
C ALA A 72 -18.03 8.43 -3.16
N SER A 73 -17.15 9.22 -2.53
CA SER A 73 -17.49 10.12 -1.42
C SER A 73 -17.27 11.59 -1.79
N GLN A 74 -17.95 12.49 -1.07
CA GLN A 74 -17.73 13.94 -1.15
C GLN A 74 -16.68 14.42 -0.14
N GLU A 75 -16.02 13.51 0.57
CA GLU A 75 -15.02 13.87 1.57
C GLU A 75 -13.78 14.47 0.90
N SER A 76 -13.13 15.39 1.60
CA SER A 76 -11.88 15.97 1.12
C SER A 76 -10.81 14.88 0.97
N SER A 77 -10.00 15.01 -0.08
CA SER A 77 -8.85 14.12 -0.33
C SER A 77 -7.90 14.05 0.87
N HIS A 78 -7.71 15.17 1.57
CA HIS A 78 -6.90 15.24 2.78
C HIS A 78 -7.44 14.35 3.91
N SER A 79 -8.77 14.37 4.15
CA SER A 79 -9.39 13.54 5.20
C SER A 79 -9.22 12.05 4.90
N LEU A 80 -9.50 11.65 3.66
CA LEU A 80 -9.36 10.26 3.21
C LEU A 80 -7.93 9.75 3.35
N ILE A 81 -6.95 10.57 2.96
CA ILE A 81 -5.52 10.22 3.07
C ILE A 81 -5.11 10.11 4.55
N ALA A 82 -5.52 11.05 5.41
CA ALA A 82 -5.21 11.01 6.83
C ALA A 82 -5.71 9.72 7.49
N THR A 83 -7.00 9.39 7.32
CA THR A 83 -7.60 8.16 7.86
C THR A 83 -6.96 6.89 7.30
N ALA A 84 -6.51 6.90 6.05
CA ALA A 84 -5.80 5.77 5.47
C ALA A 84 -4.38 5.61 6.03
N CYS A 85 -3.68 6.73 6.27
CA CYS A 85 -2.33 6.73 6.85
C CYS A 85 -2.33 6.31 8.33
N GLU A 86 -3.38 6.65 9.11
CA GLU A 86 -3.53 6.19 10.50
C GLU A 86 -3.56 4.66 10.64
N LYS A 87 -3.92 3.95 9.57
CA LYS A 87 -4.00 2.48 9.55
C LYS A 87 -2.71 1.80 9.12
N LEU A 88 -1.69 2.57 8.75
CA LEU A 88 -0.39 2.05 8.30
C LEU A 88 0.64 2.11 9.43
N ASP A 89 1.51 1.10 9.51
CA ASP A 89 2.72 1.18 10.31
C ASP A 89 3.84 1.99 9.62
N GLU A 90 4.90 2.33 10.35
CA GLU A 90 6.03 3.14 9.84
C GLU A 90 6.71 2.50 8.62
N ASN A 91 6.75 1.17 8.58
CA ASN A 91 7.41 0.41 7.51
C ASN A 91 6.53 0.38 6.25
N GLU A 92 5.21 0.31 6.42
CA GLU A 92 4.24 0.45 5.33
C GLU A 92 4.22 1.88 4.77
N MET A 93 4.31 2.90 5.64
CA MET A 93 4.41 4.30 5.22
C MET A 93 5.66 4.58 4.39
N ALA A 94 6.80 3.94 4.67
CA ALA A 94 8.03 4.10 3.90
C ALA A 94 7.88 3.66 2.42
N HIS A 95 6.86 2.86 2.12
CA HIS A 95 6.55 2.38 0.77
C HIS A 95 5.45 3.19 0.05
N MET A 96 4.88 4.22 0.70
CA MET A 96 3.94 5.12 0.06
C MET A 96 4.65 6.05 -0.93
N PRO A 97 4.16 6.19 -2.17
CA PRO A 97 4.76 7.09 -3.14
C PRO A 97 4.63 8.54 -2.67
N SER A 98 5.70 9.32 -2.85
CA SER A 98 5.82 10.70 -2.37
C SER A 98 4.71 11.64 -2.86
N THR A 99 4.01 11.29 -3.93
CA THR A 99 2.85 12.04 -4.44
C THR A 99 1.61 11.99 -3.52
N VAL A 100 1.57 11.06 -2.55
CA VAL A 100 0.49 10.96 -1.56
C VAL A 100 0.86 11.70 -0.26
N THR A 101 2.14 11.91 -0.01
CA THR A 101 2.68 12.59 1.18
C THR A 101 3.10 14.04 0.90
N SER A 102 3.16 14.44 -0.37
CA SER A 102 3.50 15.81 -0.78
C SER A 102 2.29 16.72 -0.73
N THR A 103 1.86 17.00 0.50
CA THR A 103 1.59 18.34 1.04
C THR A 103 1.14 18.13 2.49
N SER A 104 2.03 18.42 3.44
CA SER A 104 1.67 18.71 4.84
C SER A 104 1.34 17.55 5.82
N LEU A 105 1.71 16.28 5.57
CA LEU A 105 1.51 15.20 6.56
C LEU A 105 2.81 14.73 7.26
N THR A 106 3.97 14.78 6.58
CA THR A 106 5.23 14.30 7.17
C THR A 106 5.73 15.15 8.35
N LYS A 107 5.31 16.43 8.44
CA LYS A 107 5.63 17.29 9.59
C LYS A 107 4.71 17.05 10.79
N GLN A 108 3.48 16.56 10.58
CA GLN A 108 2.52 16.30 11.68
C GLN A 108 2.85 15.01 12.43
N LEU A 109 3.26 13.96 11.73
CA LEU A 109 3.63 12.67 12.34
C LEU A 109 4.91 12.78 13.21
N HIS A 110 5.90 13.56 12.79
CA HIS A 110 7.08 13.85 13.62
C HIS A 110 6.70 14.63 14.88
N LEU A 111 5.72 15.55 14.81
CA LEU A 111 5.27 16.32 15.96
C LEU A 111 4.52 15.46 17.00
N HIS A 112 3.75 14.47 16.53
CA HIS A 112 2.91 13.62 17.39
C HIS A 112 3.69 12.52 18.12
N MET A 113 4.80 12.03 17.56
CA MET A 113 5.66 11.06 18.26
C MET A 113 6.47 11.67 19.41
N HIS A 114 6.75 12.98 19.37
CA HIS A 114 7.43 13.66 20.47
C HIS A 114 6.51 14.02 21.64
N THR A 115 5.18 13.97 21.46
CA THR A 115 4.21 14.36 22.51
C THR A 115 3.68 13.20 23.36
N VAL A 116 4.15 11.97 23.13
CA VAL A 116 3.74 10.79 23.91
C VAL A 116 4.93 10.16 24.62
N LYS A 117 5.37 10.83 25.70
CA LYS A 117 6.19 10.38 26.86
C LYS A 117 6.68 11.69 27.52
N THR A 118 6.28 12.08 28.71
CA THR A 118 6.24 11.32 29.98
C THR A 118 5.25 11.98 30.96
N ASN A 119 4.15 11.29 31.30
CA ASN A 119 3.57 11.43 32.64
C ASN A 119 4.02 10.19 33.42
N SER A 120 5.07 10.35 34.22
CA SER A 120 5.31 9.47 35.36
C SER A 120 4.87 10.23 36.60
N LEU A 121 3.76 9.76 37.18
CA LEU A 121 3.39 10.00 38.57
C LEU A 121 4.54 9.54 39.47
N GLU A 122 4.95 10.39 40.40
CA GLU A 122 5.29 9.98 41.77
C GLU A 122 4.69 11.05 42.71
N ASP A 123 3.50 10.72 43.21
CA ASP A 123 2.88 11.27 44.42
C ASP A 123 3.23 10.28 45.57
N GLU A 124 3.05 10.72 46.82
CA GLU A 124 3.37 10.05 48.10
C GLU A 124 4.75 10.43 48.68
N ALA A 125 4.90 10.90 49.92
CA ALA A 125 3.96 11.24 50.97
C ALA A 125 4.64 12.19 51.95
N GLU A 126 3.90 13.21 52.35
CA GLU A 126 4.19 14.10 53.47
C GLU A 126 3.84 13.37 54.78
N GLN A 127 4.73 13.36 55.78
CA GLN A 127 4.34 13.05 57.15
C GLN A 127 4.83 14.14 58.11
N PRO A 128 4.00 14.52 59.11
CA PRO A 128 4.23 15.68 59.95
C PRO A 128 4.85 15.36 61.32
N GLU A 129 5.26 16.46 61.97
CA GLU A 129 5.78 16.68 63.35
C GLU A 129 7.28 16.49 63.60
#